data_AF-A0A497RQT6-F1
#
_entry.id   AF-A0A497RQT6-F1
#
_cell.length_a   1.000
_cell.length_b   1.000
_cell.length_c   1.000
_cell.angle_alpha   90.00
_cell.angle_beta   90.00
_cell.angle_gamma   90.00
#
_symmetry.space_group_name_H-M   'P 1'
#
loop_
_entity.id
_entity.type
_entity.pdbx_description
1 polymer ?
#
loop_
_entity_poly.entity_id
_entity_poly.type
_entity_poly.pdbx_seq_one_letter_code
_entity_poly.pdbx_strand_id
1 'polypeptide(L)'
;MPAIRSITKIADKWSTVTSARGPQYEEGVRDPKKSWSEEAKKANDTYVKAVTMAAQQGRYAAGVEKAGDRKWQERAIKVGPGRFAEGVLISKDEYAKGFGPFAEEIAAIELPKKAPKGSRENLERVWAIASRLHEKKLALLGTK
;
A
#
# COMPACT_ATOMS: atom_id res chain seq x y z
N MET A 1 -23.91 -37.19 9.87
CA MET A 1 -22.78 -36.25 9.62
C MET A 1 -22.75 -35.90 8.15
N PRO A 2 -22.54 -34.64 7.75
CA PRO A 2 -22.44 -34.27 6.34
C PRO A 2 -21.21 -34.93 5.69
N ALA A 3 -21.39 -35.48 4.49
CA ALA A 3 -20.32 -36.13 3.73
C ALA A 3 -19.41 -35.08 3.07
N ILE A 4 -18.29 -34.74 3.71
CA ILE A 4 -17.30 -33.80 3.19
C ILE A 4 -16.01 -34.53 2.77
N ARG A 5 -15.39 -34.06 1.68
CA ARG A 5 -14.06 -34.55 1.26
C ARG A 5 -12.99 -34.11 2.27
N SER A 6 -11.84 -34.79 2.27
CA SER A 6 -10.71 -34.39 3.10
C SER A 6 -10.18 -33.00 2.71
N ILE A 7 -9.63 -32.28 3.69
CA ILE A 7 -9.06 -30.94 3.47
C ILE A 7 -7.96 -30.94 2.40
N THR A 8 -7.13 -32.00 2.35
CA THR A 8 -6.11 -32.18 1.32
C THR A 8 -6.72 -32.23 -0.07
N LYS A 9 -7.76 -33.07 -0.30
CA LYS A 9 -8.44 -33.14 -1.60
C LYS A 9 -9.09 -31.83 -1.99
N ILE A 10 -9.61 -31.07 -1.03
CA ILE A 10 -10.17 -29.74 -1.27
C ILE A 10 -9.06 -28.76 -1.67
N ALA A 11 -7.93 -28.75 -0.96
CA ALA A 11 -6.79 -27.88 -1.23
C ALA A 11 -6.13 -28.18 -2.59
N ASP A 12 -5.95 -29.46 -2.94
CA ASP A 12 -5.37 -29.89 -4.21
C ASP A 12 -6.26 -29.50 -5.39
N LYS A 13 -7.57 -29.71 -5.25
CA LYS A 13 -8.53 -29.27 -6.26
C LYS A 13 -8.49 -27.75 -6.40
N TRP A 14 -8.46 -27.02 -5.30
CA TRP A 14 -8.42 -25.55 -5.30
C TRP A 14 -7.16 -25.02 -5.98
N SER A 15 -5.97 -25.56 -5.64
CA SER A 15 -4.70 -25.10 -6.21
C SER A 15 -4.64 -25.38 -7.71
N THR A 16 -5.07 -26.56 -8.14
CA THR A 16 -5.09 -26.97 -9.56
C THR A 16 -6.05 -26.10 -10.36
N VAL A 17 -7.30 -25.99 -9.91
CA VAL A 17 -8.36 -25.35 -10.69
C VAL A 17 -8.24 -23.83 -10.68
N THR A 18 -7.77 -23.21 -9.59
CA THR A 18 -7.70 -21.74 -9.48
C THR A 18 -6.51 -21.17 -10.25
N SER A 19 -5.38 -21.88 -10.30
CA SER A 19 -4.20 -21.42 -11.03
C SER A 19 -4.47 -21.29 -12.54
N ALA A 20 -5.30 -22.17 -13.10
CA ALA A 20 -5.73 -22.10 -14.50
C ALA A 20 -6.71 -20.95 -14.79
N ARG A 21 -7.22 -20.24 -13.77
CA ARG A 21 -8.23 -19.18 -13.90
C ARG A 21 -7.68 -17.76 -14.00
N GLY A 22 -6.38 -17.62 -14.25
CA GLY A 22 -5.73 -16.32 -14.47
C GLY A 22 -6.46 -15.43 -15.50
N PRO A 23 -6.83 -15.96 -16.68
CA PRO A 23 -7.54 -15.18 -17.69
C PRO A 23 -8.91 -14.67 -17.23
N GLN A 24 -9.68 -15.46 -16.49
CA GLN A 24 -10.99 -15.03 -15.97
C GLN A 24 -10.84 -13.97 -14.88
N TYR A 25 -9.78 -14.04 -14.08
CA TYR A 25 -9.44 -12.96 -13.15
C TYR A 25 -9.15 -11.66 -13.90
N GLU A 26 -8.33 -11.72 -14.96
CA GLU A 26 -8.00 -10.55 -15.77
C GLU A 26 -9.23 -9.95 -16.45
N GLU A 27 -10.08 -10.79 -17.06
CA GLU A 27 -11.35 -10.39 -17.68
C GLU A 27 -12.24 -9.62 -16.70
N GLY A 28 -12.42 -10.14 -15.48
CA GLY A 28 -13.23 -9.48 -14.45
C GLY A 28 -12.66 -8.14 -13.95
N VAL A 29 -11.35 -7.93 -14.08
CA VAL A 29 -10.70 -6.64 -13.79
C VAL A 29 -10.83 -5.67 -14.97
N ARG A 30 -10.75 -6.17 -16.21
CA ARG A 30 -10.86 -5.36 -17.43
C ARG A 30 -12.27 -4.86 -17.69
N ASP A 31 -13.28 -5.69 -17.43
CA ASP A 31 -14.69 -5.36 -17.63
C ASP A 31 -15.53 -5.63 -16.37
N PRO A 32 -15.38 -4.79 -15.34
CA PRO A 32 -16.12 -4.97 -14.11
C PRO A 32 -17.58 -4.53 -14.29
N LYS A 33 -18.54 -5.34 -13.80
CA LYS A 33 -19.98 -5.02 -13.82
C LYS A 33 -20.35 -3.68 -13.16
N LYS A 34 -19.49 -3.18 -12.28
CA LYS A 34 -19.62 -1.90 -11.59
C LYS A 34 -18.25 -1.27 -11.46
N SER A 35 -18.19 0.07 -11.52
CA SER A 35 -16.96 0.81 -11.25
C SER A 35 -16.45 0.51 -9.83
N TRP A 36 -15.23 -0.02 -9.73
CA TRP A 36 -14.60 -0.29 -8.44
C TRP A 36 -14.49 0.97 -7.59
N SER A 37 -14.07 2.10 -8.18
CA SER A 37 -13.81 3.33 -7.44
C SER A 37 -15.10 3.96 -6.91
N GLU A 38 -16.20 3.87 -7.64
CA GLU A 38 -17.49 4.38 -7.20
C GLU A 38 -18.08 3.55 -6.06
N GLU A 39 -18.06 2.21 -6.19
CA GLU A 39 -18.57 1.33 -5.15
C GLU A 39 -17.69 1.40 -3.89
N ALA A 40 -16.36 1.52 -4.03
CA ALA A 40 -15.46 1.72 -2.91
C ALA A 40 -15.74 3.02 -2.16
N LYS A 41 -15.99 4.12 -2.87
CA LYS A 41 -16.38 5.41 -2.25
C LYS A 41 -17.70 5.30 -1.49
N LYS A 42 -18.72 4.64 -2.07
CA LYS A 42 -20.01 4.39 -1.39
C LYS A 42 -19.86 3.57 -0.12
N ALA A 43 -18.85 2.69 -0.06
CA ALA A 43 -18.59 1.83 1.09
C ALA A 43 -17.77 2.50 2.21
N ASN A 44 -17.35 3.76 2.06
CA ASN A 44 -16.44 4.43 3.00
C ASN A 44 -16.95 4.40 4.45
N ASP A 45 -18.22 4.70 4.69
CA ASP A 45 -18.78 4.74 6.05
C ASP A 45 -18.78 3.35 6.70
N THR A 46 -19.05 2.31 5.89
CA THR A 46 -18.96 0.91 6.33
C THR A 46 -17.52 0.54 6.68
N TYR A 47 -16.55 0.96 5.84
CA TYR A 47 -15.13 0.74 6.09
C TYR A 47 -14.68 1.38 7.41
N VAL A 48 -15.00 2.66 7.64
CA VAL A 48 -14.65 3.39 8.88
C VAL A 48 -15.21 2.65 10.10
N LYS A 49 -16.51 2.36 10.10
CA LYS A 49 -17.17 1.65 11.21
C LYS A 49 -16.51 0.30 11.50
N ALA A 50 -16.24 -0.49 10.46
CA ALA A 50 -15.69 -1.84 10.60
C ALA A 50 -14.23 -1.83 11.10
N VAL A 51 -13.40 -0.92 10.58
CA VAL A 51 -11.99 -0.79 11.00
C VAL A 51 -11.89 -0.30 12.44
N THR A 52 -12.68 0.70 12.83
CA THR A 52 -12.73 1.18 14.22
C THR A 52 -13.14 0.06 15.17
N MET A 53 -14.19 -0.69 14.85
CA MET A 53 -14.63 -1.83 15.67
C MET A 53 -13.54 -2.91 15.76
N ALA A 54 -12.88 -3.25 14.65
CA ALA A 54 -11.81 -4.25 14.64
C ALA A 54 -10.61 -3.81 15.49
N ALA A 55 -10.25 -2.52 15.43
CA ALA A 55 -9.20 -1.93 16.25
C ALA A 55 -9.55 -1.96 17.74
N GLN A 56 -10.77 -1.56 18.10
CA GLN A 56 -11.28 -1.61 19.48
C GLN A 56 -11.28 -3.04 20.04
N GLN A 57 -11.53 -4.03 19.18
CA GLN A 57 -11.50 -5.46 19.56
C GLN A 57 -10.10 -6.07 19.56
N GLY A 58 -9.03 -5.28 19.33
CA GLY A 58 -7.65 -5.78 19.36
C GLY A 58 -7.32 -6.79 18.25
N ARG A 59 -8.12 -6.85 17.17
CA ARG A 59 -7.97 -7.89 16.13
C ARG A 59 -6.64 -7.82 15.39
N TYR A 60 -6.02 -6.65 15.32
CA TYR A 60 -4.69 -6.48 14.72
C TYR A 60 -3.63 -7.27 15.48
N ALA A 61 -3.50 -7.05 16.79
CA ALA A 61 -2.51 -7.74 17.62
C ALA A 61 -2.72 -9.26 17.61
N ALA A 62 -3.97 -9.70 17.77
CA ALA A 62 -4.31 -11.13 17.70
C ALA A 62 -3.96 -11.76 16.34
N GLY A 63 -4.13 -11.02 15.25
CA GLY A 63 -3.76 -11.48 13.91
C GLY A 63 -2.25 -11.58 13.71
N VAL A 64 -1.48 -10.63 14.24
CA VAL A 64 -0.01 -10.63 14.21
C VAL A 64 0.53 -11.81 15.02
N GLU A 65 0.03 -12.00 16.24
CA GLU A 65 0.41 -13.11 17.11
C GLU A 65 0.11 -14.46 16.46
N LYS A 66 -1.08 -14.61 15.86
CA LYS A 66 -1.45 -15.82 15.12
C LYS A 66 -0.54 -16.11 13.93
N ALA A 67 -0.03 -15.08 13.26
CA ALA A 67 0.88 -15.25 12.13
C ALA A 67 2.30 -15.61 12.62
N GLY A 68 2.81 -14.83 13.57
CA GLY A 68 4.19 -14.86 14.03
C GLY A 68 5.19 -14.49 12.92
N ASP A 69 6.46 -14.34 13.32
CA ASP A 69 7.54 -13.95 12.39
C ASP A 69 7.74 -14.97 11.28
N ARG A 70 7.65 -16.28 11.62
CA ARG A 70 7.91 -17.36 10.66
C ARG A 70 7.02 -17.28 9.44
N LYS A 71 5.71 -17.12 9.62
CA LYS A 71 4.76 -17.06 8.49
C LYS A 71 5.02 -15.83 7.62
N TRP A 72 5.35 -14.70 8.24
CA TRP A 72 5.70 -13.48 7.51
C TRP A 72 6.98 -13.68 6.70
N GLN A 73 8.07 -14.15 7.33
CA GLN A 73 9.36 -14.39 6.67
C GLN A 73 9.24 -15.34 5.48
N GLU A 74 8.60 -16.50 5.67
CA GLU A 74 8.39 -17.49 4.61
C GLU A 74 7.70 -16.89 3.39
N ARG A 75 6.65 -16.07 3.59
CA ARG A 75 5.89 -15.47 2.49
C ARG A 75 6.61 -14.28 1.87
N ALA A 76 7.23 -13.44 2.68
CA ALA A 76 8.01 -12.29 2.21
C ALA A 76 9.16 -12.75 1.33
N ILE A 77 9.91 -13.78 1.72
CA ILE A 77 11.04 -14.31 0.95
C ILE A 77 10.55 -15.02 -0.31
N LYS A 78 9.50 -15.84 -0.21
CA LYS A 78 9.03 -16.65 -1.35
C LYS A 78 8.39 -15.84 -2.47
N VAL A 79 7.73 -14.73 -2.15
CA VAL A 79 6.90 -13.97 -3.12
C VAL A 79 7.38 -12.52 -3.30
N GLY A 80 7.94 -11.92 -2.26
CA GLY A 80 8.30 -10.51 -2.23
C GLY A 80 9.31 -10.09 -3.29
N PRO A 81 10.47 -10.76 -3.44
CA PRO A 81 11.50 -10.35 -4.39
C PRO A 81 11.00 -10.25 -5.84
N GLY A 82 10.23 -11.25 -6.30
CA GLY A 82 9.68 -11.26 -7.66
C GLY A 82 8.70 -10.11 -7.89
N ARG A 83 7.74 -9.93 -6.98
CA ARG A 83 6.75 -8.83 -7.07
C ARG A 83 7.37 -7.46 -6.95
N PHE A 84 8.43 -7.31 -6.15
CA PHE A 84 9.14 -6.05 -6.00
C PHE A 84 9.83 -5.66 -7.32
N ALA A 85 10.60 -6.56 -7.91
CA ALA A 85 11.32 -6.28 -9.16
C ALA A 85 10.35 -5.95 -10.32
N GLU A 86 9.33 -6.78 -10.51
CA GLU A 86 8.31 -6.56 -11.55
C GLU A 86 7.51 -5.27 -11.31
N GLY A 87 7.05 -5.05 -10.07
CA GLY A 87 6.26 -3.90 -9.69
C GLY A 87 7.02 -2.58 -9.87
N VAL A 88 8.31 -2.53 -9.51
CA VAL A 88 9.16 -1.34 -9.71
C VAL A 88 9.31 -1.03 -11.20
N LEU A 89 9.52 -2.04 -12.04
CA LEU A 89 9.67 -1.84 -13.48
C LEU A 89 8.41 -1.27 -14.11
N ILE A 90 7.23 -1.84 -13.78
CA ILE A 90 5.93 -1.40 -14.31
C ILE A 90 5.57 0.00 -13.80
N SER A 91 5.97 0.35 -12.58
CA SER A 91 5.55 1.59 -11.92
C SER A 91 6.46 2.79 -12.17
N LYS A 92 7.47 2.68 -13.05
CA LYS A 92 8.44 3.77 -13.31
C LYS A 92 7.77 5.11 -13.61
N ASP A 93 6.80 5.11 -14.52
CA ASP A 93 6.14 6.35 -14.93
C ASP A 93 5.17 6.87 -13.87
N GLU A 94 4.51 5.97 -13.13
CA GLU A 94 3.67 6.35 -11.99
C GLU A 94 4.50 6.94 -10.83
N TYR A 95 5.70 6.42 -10.60
CA TYR A 95 6.65 7.03 -9.66
C TYR A 95 7.04 8.43 -10.12
N ALA A 96 7.36 8.62 -11.39
CA ALA A 96 7.69 9.95 -11.93
C ALA A 96 6.52 10.93 -11.78
N LYS A 97 5.28 10.51 -12.07
CA LYS A 97 4.07 11.33 -11.88
C LYS A 97 3.81 11.66 -10.41
N GLY A 98 3.95 10.69 -9.51
CA GLY A 98 3.69 10.87 -8.08
C GLY A 98 4.76 11.70 -7.37
N PHE A 99 6.03 11.51 -7.74
CA PHE A 99 7.16 12.23 -7.14
C PHE A 99 7.44 13.58 -7.82
N GLY A 100 7.09 13.73 -9.09
CA GLY A 100 7.34 14.94 -9.89
C GLY A 100 6.97 16.25 -9.18
N PRO A 101 5.76 16.39 -8.62
CA PRO A 101 5.37 17.61 -7.91
C PRO A 101 6.25 17.95 -6.71
N PHE A 102 6.83 16.95 -6.05
CA PHE A 102 7.75 17.14 -4.92
C PHE A 102 9.17 17.46 -5.40
N ALA A 103 9.60 16.86 -6.51
CA ALA A 103 10.88 17.18 -7.14
C ALA A 103 10.91 18.65 -7.60
N GLU A 104 9.82 19.11 -8.21
CA GLU A 104 9.61 20.51 -8.59
C GLU A 104 9.64 21.43 -7.37
N GLU A 105 8.94 21.04 -6.29
CA GLU A 105 8.93 21.81 -5.03
C GLU A 105 10.35 21.94 -4.47
N ILE A 106 11.09 20.83 -4.34
CA ILE A 106 12.48 20.83 -3.83
C ILE A 106 13.37 21.74 -4.67
N ALA A 107 13.23 21.71 -6.00
CA ALA A 107 14.02 22.52 -6.91
C ALA A 107 13.74 24.04 -6.75
N ALA A 108 12.54 24.41 -6.30
CA ALA A 108 12.14 25.79 -6.09
C ALA A 108 12.50 26.35 -4.70
N ILE A 109 12.94 25.50 -3.76
CA ILE A 109 13.23 25.94 -2.39
C ILE A 109 14.55 26.73 -2.33
N GLU A 110 14.45 27.99 -1.91
CA GLU A 110 15.60 28.77 -1.46
C GLU A 110 15.98 28.36 -0.04
N LEU A 111 17.15 27.73 0.11
CA LEU A 111 17.62 27.27 1.40
C LEU A 111 18.37 28.39 2.16
N PRO A 112 18.13 28.55 3.48
CA PRO A 112 18.89 29.47 4.31
C PRO A 112 20.40 29.25 4.20
N LYS A 113 21.20 30.31 4.38
CA LYS A 113 22.66 30.23 4.31
C LYS A 113 23.18 29.13 5.24
N LYS A 114 24.07 28.28 4.73
CA LYS A 114 24.67 27.18 5.50
C LYS A 114 25.57 27.74 6.62
N ALA A 115 25.37 27.23 7.83
CA ALA A 115 26.14 27.57 9.02
C ALA A 115 27.28 26.53 9.25
N PRO A 116 28.21 26.76 10.21
CA PRO A 116 29.29 25.82 10.51
C PRO A 116 28.80 24.39 10.74
N LYS A 117 29.64 23.40 10.41
CA LYS A 117 29.31 21.98 10.59
C LYS A 117 28.86 21.71 12.02
N GLY A 118 27.69 21.10 12.19
CA GLY A 118 27.13 20.74 13.49
C GLY A 118 26.35 21.86 14.19
N SER A 119 26.27 23.08 13.63
CA SER A 119 25.47 24.13 14.23
C SER A 119 23.97 23.87 14.06
N ARG A 120 23.18 24.34 15.03
CA ARG A 120 21.73 24.15 15.09
C ARG A 120 21.01 24.82 13.92
N GLU A 121 21.52 25.95 13.45
CA GLU A 121 20.96 26.73 12.34
C GLU A 121 20.89 25.93 11.03
N ASN A 122 21.73 24.90 10.85
CA ASN A 122 21.61 24.01 9.69
C ASN A 122 20.32 23.17 9.69
N LEU A 123 19.67 22.99 10.85
CA LEU A 123 18.38 22.30 10.93
C LEU A 123 17.25 23.12 10.28
N GLU A 124 17.37 24.45 10.21
CA GLU A 124 16.38 25.30 9.52
C GLU A 124 16.29 24.96 8.02
N ARG A 125 17.37 24.48 7.42
CA ARG A 125 17.38 24.00 6.04
C ARG A 125 16.59 22.71 5.88
N VAL A 126 16.65 21.81 6.86
CA VAL A 126 15.86 20.57 6.89
C VAL A 126 14.39 20.90 7.10
N TRP A 127 14.11 21.81 8.03
CA TRP A 127 12.76 22.29 8.31
C TRP A 127 12.12 22.90 7.05
N ALA A 128 12.83 23.79 6.35
CA ALA A 128 12.33 24.42 5.11
C ALA A 128 11.90 23.38 4.07
N ILE A 129 12.67 22.30 3.87
CA ILE A 129 12.32 21.22 2.95
C ILE A 129 11.11 20.42 3.48
N ALA A 130 11.15 20.00 4.74
CA ALA A 130 10.09 19.17 5.33
C ALA A 130 8.72 19.88 5.33
N SER A 131 8.68 21.16 5.70
CA SER A 131 7.46 21.96 5.71
C SER A 131 6.86 22.10 4.31
N ARG A 132 7.68 22.43 3.31
CA ARG A 132 7.24 22.58 1.91
C ARG A 132 6.72 21.28 1.31
N LEU A 133 7.42 20.18 1.54
CA LEU A 133 6.97 18.86 1.08
C LEU A 133 5.65 18.45 1.75
N HIS A 134 5.47 18.79 3.04
CA HIS A 134 4.23 18.52 3.74
C HIS A 134 3.06 19.37 3.20
N GLU A 135 3.27 20.67 3.02
CA GLU A 135 2.30 21.59 2.39
C GLU A 135 1.89 21.08 1.01
N LYS A 136 2.86 20.69 0.17
CA LYS A 136 2.61 20.12 -1.16
C LYS A 136 1.75 18.86 -1.10
N LYS A 137 2.03 17.95 -0.16
CA LYS A 137 1.25 16.73 0.03
C LYS A 137 -0.21 17.03 0.38
N LEU A 138 -0.46 17.94 1.32
CA LEU A 138 -1.81 18.34 1.72
C LEU A 138 -2.57 18.98 0.55
N ALA A 139 -1.90 19.87 -0.20
CA ALA A 139 -2.47 20.50 -1.39
C ALA A 139 -2.90 19.47 -2.45
N LEU A 140 -2.06 18.45 -2.73
CA LEU A 140 -2.36 17.38 -3.68
C LEU A 140 -3.52 16.47 -3.23
N LEU A 141 -3.69 16.27 -1.92
CA LEU A 141 -4.79 15.48 -1.36
C LEU A 141 -6.12 16.24 -1.34
N GLY A 142 -6.12 17.56 -1.59
CA GLY A 142 -7.31 18.40 -1.47
C GLY A 142 -7.79 18.60 -0.03
N THR A 143 -6.98 18.20 0.95
CA THR A 143 -7.26 18.36 2.37
C THR A 143 -6.46 19.56 2.88
N LYS A 144 -7.15 20.64 3.26
CA LYS A 144 -6.54 21.77 3.97
C LYS A 144 -6.28 21.41 5.42
#